data_AF-A0AAD9CQ88-F1
#
_entry.id   AF-A0AAD9CQ88-F1
#
_cell.length_a   1.000
_cell.length_b   1.000
_cell.length_c   1.000
_cell.angle_alpha   90.00
_cell.angle_beta   90.00
_cell.angle_gamma   90.00
#
_symmetry.space_group_name_H-M   'P 1'
#
loop_
_entity.id
_entity.type
_entity.pdbx_description
1 polymer ?
#
loop_
_entity_poly.entity_id
_entity_poly.type
_entity_poly.pdbx_seq_one_letter_code
_entity_poly.pdbx_strand_id
1 'polypeptide(L)'
;MPVVLWKNIVVFITISTGFGICYRDYVNQEDNLDIPAIAKYFTTKGRYEEVNPHLIKDILAVNTSILQLPSAQCQPFHLTAIIRHGTRYPTRKNARKMQKLYELVMSSASGKESWLREIKSQWRMWYTEDMDGRLVQKEEKLRGGFIKFMTSSKHRCVNSTLSFKAGLTELWAITDKEFDHAVNDALMRFFDHCTRGGQVQTGTRNEEVTEKIADRLRVPYNTIDDDMAEAAFYLCAYEFAIKTVNSPWCQLFDEVDAQVMEYANDLKQFWKRGYGYDINSKSSCILFHDVFSRLNRAADENKSGQQVTEAVTVQVGHAETLLPLLTLLGFFKDNTQRSFRTSHMLPYAANLLLVLYDCGAGDLRLQALLNEKPVTFPGLSDQQASMPRYEHVKENYRELLQGCDFETECQLFKSPA
;
A
#
# COMPACT_ATOMS: atom_id res chain seq x y z
N MET A 1 18.99 -37.06 -83.05
CA MET A 1 17.62 -36.62 -82.69
C MET A 1 17.71 -35.77 -81.43
N PRO A 2 16.85 -34.74 -81.26
CA PRO A 2 17.32 -33.35 -81.16
C PRO A 2 17.73 -32.89 -79.74
N VAL A 3 18.80 -32.08 -79.58
CA VAL A 3 18.86 -30.58 -79.63
C VAL A 3 18.18 -29.87 -78.45
N VAL A 4 18.96 -29.07 -77.71
CA VAL A 4 18.75 -27.64 -77.32
C VAL A 4 19.86 -27.31 -76.29
N LEU A 5 20.95 -26.61 -76.64
CA LEU A 5 21.14 -25.16 -76.78
C LEU A 5 21.11 -24.34 -75.48
N TRP A 6 22.23 -23.63 -75.24
CA TRP A 6 22.40 -22.46 -74.37
C TRP A 6 21.17 -21.55 -74.31
N LYS A 7 20.93 -20.94 -73.14
CA LYS A 7 20.70 -19.48 -73.04
C LYS A 7 20.83 -18.91 -71.63
N ASN A 8 21.65 -17.86 -71.55
CA ASN A 8 21.48 -16.62 -70.78
C ASN A 8 21.30 -16.67 -69.25
N ILE A 9 22.39 -16.26 -68.59
CA ILE A 9 22.37 -15.53 -67.31
C ILE A 9 21.37 -14.35 -67.40
N VAL A 10 20.46 -14.25 -66.44
CA VAL A 10 19.75 -13.00 -66.12
C VAL A 10 20.07 -12.64 -64.68
N VAL A 11 20.76 -11.52 -64.52
CA VAL A 11 21.12 -10.94 -63.23
C VAL A 11 19.89 -10.23 -62.65
N PHE A 12 19.46 -10.62 -61.46
CA PHE A 12 18.60 -9.77 -60.62
C PHE A 12 19.46 -9.10 -59.54
N ILE A 13 19.69 -7.80 -59.71
CA ILE A 13 20.25 -6.92 -58.69
C ILE A 13 19.13 -6.51 -57.75
N THR A 14 19.26 -6.85 -56.47
CA THR A 14 18.59 -6.11 -55.38
C THR A 14 19.65 -5.73 -54.36
N ILE A 15 20.05 -4.45 -54.41
CA ILE A 15 21.05 -3.84 -53.56
C ILE A 15 20.38 -3.34 -52.26
N SER A 16 20.95 -3.78 -51.13
CA SER A 16 20.89 -3.21 -49.78
C SER A 16 19.64 -2.45 -49.29
N THR A 17 19.16 -2.81 -48.10
CA THR A 17 19.47 -1.99 -46.90
C THR A 17 19.35 -2.85 -45.65
N GLY A 18 20.40 -2.87 -44.83
CA GLY A 18 20.35 -3.55 -43.54
C GLY A 18 19.73 -2.61 -42.50
N PHE A 19 18.64 -3.06 -41.88
CA PHE A 19 18.22 -2.55 -40.57
C PHE A 19 18.53 -3.62 -39.53
N GLY A 20 19.49 -3.33 -38.66
CA GLY A 20 19.76 -4.18 -37.50
C GLY A 20 18.57 -4.10 -36.55
N ILE A 21 17.76 -5.15 -36.50
CA ILE A 21 16.74 -5.32 -35.47
C ILE A 21 17.48 -5.66 -34.18
N CYS A 22 17.63 -4.68 -33.29
CA CYS A 22 17.90 -4.98 -31.89
C CYS A 22 16.77 -5.88 -31.39
N TYR A 23 17.10 -7.14 -31.09
CA TYR A 23 16.20 -8.05 -30.39
C TYR A 23 16.04 -7.52 -28.96
N ARG A 24 15.09 -6.61 -28.78
CA ARG A 24 14.64 -6.17 -27.47
C ARG A 24 13.72 -7.28 -26.99
N ASP A 25 14.10 -7.96 -25.91
CA ASP A 25 13.30 -9.03 -25.33
C ASP A 25 11.93 -8.49 -24.89
N TYR A 26 10.96 -8.57 -25.81
CA TYR A 26 9.56 -8.40 -25.51
C TYR A 26 9.13 -9.65 -24.76
N VAL A 27 9.22 -9.57 -23.43
CA VAL A 27 8.52 -10.50 -22.56
C VAL A 27 7.06 -10.48 -22.99
N ASN A 28 6.58 -11.60 -23.56
CA ASN A 28 5.17 -11.80 -23.82
C ASN A 28 4.44 -11.86 -22.47
N GLN A 29 4.09 -10.68 -21.99
CA GLN A 29 3.05 -10.52 -21.00
C GLN A 29 1.76 -10.97 -21.68
N GLU A 30 1.18 -12.08 -21.20
CA GLU A 30 -0.26 -12.28 -21.36
C GLU A 30 -0.92 -11.10 -20.66
N ASP A 31 -1.27 -10.07 -21.43
CA ASP A 31 -1.96 -8.91 -20.90
C ASP A 31 -3.30 -9.39 -20.36
N ASN A 32 -3.36 -9.48 -19.03
CA ASN A 32 -4.58 -9.73 -18.30
C ASN A 32 -5.48 -8.50 -18.50
N LEU A 33 -6.33 -8.56 -19.53
CA LEU A 33 -7.17 -7.45 -20.02
C LEU A 33 -8.03 -6.81 -18.92
N ASP A 34 -8.26 -7.55 -17.84
CA ASP A 34 -9.00 -7.12 -16.64
C ASP A 34 -8.17 -6.27 -15.65
N ILE A 35 -6.88 -6.05 -15.90
CA ILE A 35 -6.00 -5.15 -15.12
C ILE A 35 -5.86 -3.80 -15.85
N PRO A 36 -6.33 -2.68 -15.26
CA PRO A 36 -6.08 -1.35 -15.81
C PRO A 36 -4.58 -1.05 -15.88
N ALA A 37 -4.08 -0.55 -17.01
CA ALA A 37 -2.68 -0.13 -17.17
C ALA A 37 -2.21 0.89 -16.11
N ILE A 38 -3.16 1.63 -15.53
CA ILE A 38 -2.96 2.63 -14.49
C ILE A 38 -3.01 2.07 -13.04
N ALA A 39 -3.19 0.76 -12.84
CA ALA A 39 -3.44 0.16 -11.52
C ALA A 39 -2.33 0.42 -10.48
N LYS A 40 -1.07 0.39 -10.94
CA LYS A 40 0.13 0.73 -10.14
C LYS A 40 0.15 2.16 -9.57
N TYR A 41 -0.77 3.03 -9.98
CA TYR A 41 -0.87 4.44 -9.55
C TYR A 41 -2.01 4.70 -8.55
N PHE A 42 -2.84 3.71 -8.19
CA PHE A 42 -4.02 3.91 -7.34
C PHE A 42 -3.74 4.31 -5.87
N THR A 43 -2.50 4.64 -5.50
CA THR A 43 -2.10 5.08 -4.15
C THR A 43 -2.60 4.12 -3.06
N THR A 44 -3.06 4.65 -1.93
CA THR A 44 -3.76 3.92 -0.87
C THR A 44 -5.09 3.24 -1.28
N LYS A 45 -5.42 3.14 -2.57
CA LYS A 45 -6.58 2.42 -3.12
C LYS A 45 -6.19 1.24 -4.02
N GLY A 46 -4.90 1.03 -4.29
CA GLY A 46 -4.39 -0.13 -5.01
C GLY A 46 -4.54 -1.44 -4.21
N ARG A 47 -4.58 -2.56 -4.93
CA ARG A 47 -4.54 -3.92 -4.35
C ARG A 47 -3.12 -4.25 -3.86
N TYR A 48 -2.97 -5.29 -3.04
CA TYR A 48 -1.67 -5.70 -2.51
C TYR A 48 -0.80 -6.35 -3.60
N GLU A 49 -1.46 -7.02 -4.53
CA GLU A 49 -0.91 -7.69 -5.70
C GLU A 49 -0.21 -6.72 -6.67
N GLU A 50 -0.56 -5.42 -6.65
CA GLU A 50 0.12 -4.40 -7.46
C GLU A 50 1.55 -4.10 -6.97
N VAL A 51 1.85 -4.36 -5.69
CA VAL A 51 3.22 -4.31 -5.16
C VAL A 51 3.87 -5.70 -5.12
N ASN A 52 3.08 -6.78 -5.04
CA ASN A 52 3.54 -8.17 -5.03
C ASN A 52 2.91 -8.98 -6.19
N PRO A 53 3.36 -8.76 -7.45
CA PRO A 53 2.68 -9.28 -8.65
C PRO A 53 2.76 -10.80 -8.83
N HIS A 54 3.59 -11.50 -8.05
CA HIS A 54 3.60 -12.96 -8.02
C HIS A 54 2.28 -13.52 -7.45
N LEU A 55 1.64 -12.79 -6.51
CA LEU A 55 0.37 -13.16 -5.89
C LEU A 55 -0.82 -13.17 -6.87
N ILE A 56 -0.68 -12.54 -8.05
CA ILE A 56 -1.68 -12.60 -9.14
C ILE A 56 -1.79 -14.01 -9.72
N LYS A 57 -0.67 -14.77 -9.74
CA LYS A 57 -0.61 -16.13 -10.29
C LYS A 57 -0.80 -17.20 -9.22
N ASP A 58 -0.31 -16.95 -8.02
CA ASP A 58 -0.43 -17.85 -6.86
C ASP A 58 -0.53 -17.01 -5.58
N ILE A 59 -1.73 -16.94 -5.00
CA ILE A 59 -2.03 -16.17 -3.79
C ILE A 59 -1.34 -16.72 -2.52
N LEU A 60 -0.79 -17.94 -2.58
CA LEU A 60 -0.04 -18.57 -1.50
C LEU A 60 1.48 -18.55 -1.75
N ALA A 61 1.94 -17.91 -2.83
CA ALA A 61 3.36 -17.85 -3.18
C ALA A 61 4.16 -17.04 -2.15
N VAL A 62 4.89 -17.75 -1.28
CA VAL A 62 5.86 -17.15 -0.36
C VAL A 62 7.24 -17.15 -1.01
N ASN A 63 7.77 -15.97 -1.31
CA ASN A 63 9.19 -15.86 -1.66
C ASN A 63 10.03 -16.01 -0.38
N THR A 64 10.74 -17.14 -0.23
CA THR A 64 11.64 -17.35 0.92
C THR A 64 13.03 -16.73 0.72
N SER A 65 13.42 -16.42 -0.53
CA SER A 65 14.76 -15.90 -0.84
C SER A 65 15.03 -14.47 -0.38
N ILE A 66 13.98 -13.72 0.00
CA ILE A 66 14.06 -12.39 0.64
C ILE A 66 14.45 -12.47 2.12
N LEU A 67 14.30 -13.63 2.76
CA LEU A 67 14.70 -13.89 4.14
C LEU A 67 16.16 -14.37 4.23
N GLN A 68 17.06 -13.74 3.45
CA GLN A 68 18.50 -14.03 3.45
C GLN A 68 19.12 -13.70 4.82
N LEU A 69 19.20 -14.72 5.67
CA LEU A 69 19.77 -14.64 7.00
C LEU A 69 21.27 -14.23 6.93
N PRO A 70 21.77 -13.37 7.84
CA PRO A 70 23.18 -12.99 7.86
C PRO A 70 24.13 -14.17 8.11
N SER A 71 23.62 -15.25 8.70
CA SER A 71 24.32 -16.51 8.92
C SER A 71 23.30 -17.62 9.24
N ALA A 72 23.67 -18.89 9.05
CA ALA A 72 22.80 -20.04 9.31
C ALA A 72 22.39 -20.22 10.80
N GLN A 73 23.13 -19.58 11.71
CA GLN A 73 22.85 -19.57 13.15
C GLN A 73 21.79 -18.53 13.56
N CYS A 74 21.39 -17.60 12.68
CA CYS A 74 20.34 -16.62 12.97
C CYS A 74 18.96 -17.28 12.96
N GLN A 75 18.22 -17.22 14.08
CA GLN A 75 16.86 -17.75 14.19
C GLN A 75 15.88 -16.66 14.64
N PRO A 76 14.72 -16.50 13.96
CA PRO A 76 13.70 -15.54 14.38
C PRO A 76 13.00 -16.02 15.65
N PHE A 77 12.90 -15.15 16.66
CA PHE A 77 12.22 -15.47 17.94
C PHE A 77 11.07 -14.52 18.27
N HIS A 78 10.98 -13.36 17.61
CA HIS A 78 9.87 -12.42 17.79
C HIS A 78 9.54 -11.69 16.49
N LEU A 79 8.24 -11.55 16.20
CA LEU A 79 7.68 -10.79 15.08
C LEU A 79 6.63 -9.79 15.58
N THR A 80 6.78 -8.52 15.22
CA THR A 80 5.70 -7.54 15.29
C THR A 80 5.26 -7.16 13.87
N ALA A 81 3.98 -7.38 13.56
CA ALA A 81 3.36 -7.12 12.27
C ALA A 81 2.29 -6.03 12.38
N ILE A 82 2.50 -4.88 11.74
CA ILE A 82 1.57 -3.75 11.72
C ILE A 82 0.92 -3.71 10.33
N ILE A 83 -0.35 -4.08 10.28
CA ILE A 83 -1.08 -4.39 9.05
C ILE A 83 -2.18 -3.36 8.84
N ARG A 84 -2.22 -2.74 7.66
CA ARG A 84 -3.37 -1.97 7.21
C ARG A 84 -4.50 -2.93 6.84
N HIS A 85 -5.75 -2.60 7.20
CA HIS A 85 -6.92 -3.37 6.76
C HIS A 85 -6.94 -3.66 5.24
N GLY A 86 -7.58 -4.77 4.87
CA GLY A 86 -7.77 -5.19 3.48
C GLY A 86 -8.71 -4.28 2.67
N THR A 87 -9.03 -4.74 1.46
CA THR A 87 -9.91 -4.05 0.51
C THR A 87 -11.26 -3.71 1.13
N ARG A 88 -11.74 -2.49 0.86
CA ARG A 88 -12.98 -1.95 1.39
C ARG A 88 -13.75 -1.11 0.37
N TYR A 89 -15.04 -0.98 0.59
CA TYR A 89 -15.89 -0.01 -0.10
C TYR A 89 -15.42 1.45 0.11
N PRO A 90 -15.85 2.40 -0.75
CA PRO A 90 -15.56 3.81 -0.60
C PRO A 90 -15.92 4.39 0.76
N THR A 91 -15.27 5.49 1.15
CA THR A 91 -15.73 6.25 2.32
C THR A 91 -16.97 7.07 1.95
N ARG A 92 -17.78 7.46 2.94
CA ARG A 92 -18.93 8.36 2.75
C ARG A 92 -18.58 9.64 1.99
N LYS A 93 -17.42 10.25 2.28
CA LYS A 93 -16.91 11.42 1.54
C LYS A 93 -16.65 11.11 0.07
N ASN A 94 -16.04 9.97 -0.24
CA ASN A 94 -15.72 9.58 -1.61
C ASN A 94 -16.99 9.20 -2.39
N ALA A 95 -17.91 8.43 -1.79
CA ALA A 95 -19.18 8.05 -2.41
C ALA A 95 -19.99 9.27 -2.89
N ARG A 96 -20.05 10.34 -2.08
CA ARG A 96 -20.68 11.62 -2.46
C ARG A 96 -20.06 12.25 -3.71
N LYS A 97 -18.73 12.28 -3.81
CA LYS A 97 -18.05 12.85 -4.99
C LYS A 97 -18.32 12.02 -6.24
N MET A 98 -18.26 10.70 -6.10
CA MET A 98 -18.56 9.75 -7.19
C MET A 98 -19.99 9.87 -7.69
N GLN A 99 -20.95 10.08 -6.77
CA GLN A 99 -22.35 10.26 -7.13
C GLN A 99 -22.55 11.56 -7.92
N LYS A 100 -21.97 12.68 -7.48
CA LYS A 100 -21.99 13.95 -8.23
C LYS A 100 -21.43 13.81 -9.64
N LEU A 101 -20.28 13.14 -9.78
CA LEU A 101 -19.68 12.85 -11.08
C LEU A 101 -20.61 11.98 -11.94
N TYR A 102 -21.17 10.90 -11.39
CA TYR A 102 -22.07 10.03 -12.13
C TYR A 102 -23.31 10.76 -12.62
N GLU A 103 -23.96 11.55 -11.76
CA GLU A 103 -25.13 12.37 -12.10
C GLU A 103 -24.82 13.33 -13.25
N LEU A 104 -23.66 14.02 -13.19
CA LEU A 104 -23.18 14.88 -14.27
C LEU A 104 -22.96 14.11 -15.59
N VAL A 105 -22.33 12.94 -15.53
CA VAL A 105 -22.07 12.12 -16.73
C VAL A 105 -23.39 11.64 -17.33
N MET A 106 -24.38 11.25 -16.51
CA MET A 106 -25.70 10.86 -16.99
C MET A 106 -26.41 12.03 -17.68
N SER A 107 -26.48 13.20 -17.04
CA SER A 107 -27.24 14.35 -17.55
C SER A 107 -26.58 15.05 -18.74
N SER A 108 -25.25 15.17 -18.75
CA SER A 108 -24.57 16.20 -19.56
C SER A 108 -23.50 15.66 -20.51
N ALA A 109 -22.90 14.49 -20.25
CA ALA A 109 -21.85 13.97 -21.13
C ALA A 109 -22.41 13.56 -22.52
N SER A 110 -21.69 13.90 -23.58
CA SER A 110 -22.12 13.70 -24.98
C SER A 110 -21.06 13.05 -25.89
N GLY A 111 -19.97 12.54 -25.32
CA GLY A 111 -18.94 11.78 -26.04
C GLY A 111 -19.50 10.52 -26.73
N LYS A 112 -18.84 10.10 -27.82
CA LYS A 112 -19.28 8.99 -28.67
C LYS A 112 -18.59 7.66 -28.38
N GLU A 113 -17.63 7.65 -27.46
CA GLU A 113 -16.79 6.49 -27.18
C GLU A 113 -17.58 5.32 -26.59
N SER A 114 -17.14 4.09 -26.90
CA SER A 114 -17.79 2.85 -26.46
C SER A 114 -17.91 2.75 -24.94
N TRP A 115 -16.84 3.10 -24.22
CA TRP A 115 -16.78 3.09 -22.75
C TRP A 115 -17.78 4.08 -22.12
N LEU A 116 -18.01 5.25 -22.73
CA LEU A 116 -18.98 6.22 -22.19
C LEU A 116 -20.42 5.75 -22.40
N ARG A 117 -20.69 5.11 -23.55
CA ARG A 117 -21.98 4.44 -23.77
C ARG A 117 -22.21 3.32 -22.75
N GLU A 118 -21.17 2.55 -22.41
CA GLU A 118 -21.23 1.53 -21.36
C GLU A 118 -21.57 2.12 -19.98
N ILE A 119 -20.90 3.21 -19.57
CA ILE A 119 -21.23 3.94 -18.34
C ILE A 119 -22.69 4.40 -18.32
N LYS A 120 -23.24 4.84 -19.46
CA LYS A 120 -24.62 5.33 -19.57
C LYS A 120 -25.71 4.25 -19.67
N SER A 121 -25.37 3.04 -20.10
CA SER A 121 -26.37 2.00 -20.45
C SER A 121 -26.25 0.69 -19.66
N GLN A 122 -25.08 0.39 -19.12
CA GLN A 122 -24.79 -0.87 -18.42
C GLN A 122 -24.33 -0.63 -16.98
N TRP A 123 -23.66 0.49 -16.73
CA TRP A 123 -23.20 0.85 -15.38
C TRP A 123 -24.26 1.62 -14.58
N ARG A 124 -24.32 1.36 -13.28
CA ARG A 124 -25.17 2.06 -12.30
C ARG A 124 -24.35 2.45 -11.08
N MET A 125 -24.73 3.50 -10.35
CA MET A 125 -24.03 3.88 -9.13
C MET A 125 -24.21 2.84 -8.01
N TRP A 126 -23.28 1.89 -7.91
CA TRP A 126 -23.31 0.80 -6.93
C TRP A 126 -22.98 1.25 -5.51
N TYR A 127 -22.24 2.34 -5.36
CA TYR A 127 -21.65 2.75 -4.08
C TYR A 127 -22.56 3.71 -3.33
N THR A 128 -23.21 3.22 -2.29
CA THR A 128 -24.09 4.02 -1.43
C THR A 128 -23.39 4.47 -0.14
N GLU A 129 -23.92 5.51 0.52
CA GLU A 129 -23.31 6.04 1.76
C GLU A 129 -23.31 5.02 2.91
N ASP A 130 -24.22 4.05 2.94
CA ASP A 130 -24.29 3.01 3.98
C ASP A 130 -23.18 1.95 3.86
N MET A 131 -22.53 1.83 2.69
CA MET A 131 -21.37 0.96 2.50
C MET A 131 -20.07 1.53 3.13
N ASP A 132 -20.11 2.73 3.73
CA ASP A 132 -18.96 3.52 4.19
C ASP A 132 -17.84 2.70 4.84
N GLY A 133 -16.80 2.45 4.04
CA GLY A 133 -15.57 1.81 4.49
C GLY A 133 -15.74 0.44 5.15
N ARG A 134 -16.80 -0.32 4.82
CA ARG A 134 -16.94 -1.74 5.18
C ARG A 134 -15.91 -2.59 4.40
N LEU A 135 -15.38 -3.65 5.00
CA LEU A 135 -14.57 -4.64 4.26
C LEU A 135 -15.46 -5.34 3.22
N VAL A 136 -14.87 -5.76 2.10
CA VAL A 136 -15.50 -6.76 1.22
C VAL A 136 -15.60 -8.08 2.01
N GLN A 137 -16.79 -8.68 2.11
CA GLN A 137 -17.02 -9.81 3.01
C GLN A 137 -16.38 -11.11 2.52
N LYS A 138 -15.55 -11.71 3.39
CA LYS A 138 -15.37 -13.16 3.52
C LYS A 138 -15.33 -13.49 5.01
N GLU A 139 -16.09 -14.50 5.41
CA GLU A 139 -16.15 -15.11 6.75
C GLU A 139 -14.92 -16.04 6.97
N GLU A 140 -14.53 -16.53 8.16
CA GLU A 140 -15.17 -16.52 9.49
C GLU A 140 -14.15 -16.66 10.67
N LYS A 141 -14.39 -15.97 11.80
CA LYS A 141 -14.08 -16.35 13.23
C LYS A 141 -12.64 -16.60 13.76
N LEU A 142 -12.61 -17.09 15.03
CA LEU A 142 -11.55 -17.70 15.87
C LEU A 142 -10.94 -16.81 17.08
N ARG A 143 -10.75 -17.31 18.37
CA ARG A 143 -10.12 -16.77 19.68
C ARG A 143 -9.07 -17.61 20.62
N GLY A 144 -8.10 -17.05 21.40
CA GLY A 144 -6.91 -17.73 22.10
C GLY A 144 -5.52 -16.97 22.14
N GLY A 145 -4.31 -17.53 22.46
CA GLY A 145 -3.04 -16.71 22.29
C GLY A 145 -1.61 -17.11 22.78
N PHE A 146 -0.69 -17.38 21.85
CA PHE A 146 0.74 -16.90 21.88
C PHE A 146 0.99 -15.78 20.84
N ILE A 147 0.03 -15.63 19.93
CA ILE A 147 -0.04 -14.58 18.92
C ILE A 147 -1.03 -13.56 19.47
N LYS A 148 -0.59 -12.33 19.65
CA LYS A 148 -1.39 -11.26 20.21
C LYS A 148 -1.98 -10.40 19.11
N PHE A 149 -3.29 -10.49 18.91
CA PHE A 149 -3.99 -9.63 17.95
C PHE A 149 -4.49 -8.36 18.64
N MET A 150 -4.19 -7.23 18.02
CA MET A 150 -4.77 -5.93 18.37
C MET A 150 -5.36 -5.28 17.11
N THR A 151 -6.45 -4.55 17.24
CA THR A 151 -7.14 -3.95 16.09
C THR A 151 -7.80 -2.62 16.46
N SER A 152 -8.09 -1.77 15.48
CA SER A 152 -8.95 -0.61 15.70
C SER A 152 -10.43 -1.00 15.70
N SER A 153 -11.27 -0.21 16.36
CA SER A 153 -12.73 -0.46 16.48
C SER A 153 -13.50 -0.40 15.15
N LYS A 154 -12.85 0.03 14.05
CA LYS A 154 -13.52 0.10 12.74
C LYS A 154 -13.76 -1.31 12.21
N HIS A 155 -15.01 -1.60 11.81
CA HIS A 155 -15.41 -2.91 11.26
C HIS A 155 -14.44 -3.48 10.20
N ARG A 156 -13.86 -2.65 9.34
CA ARG A 156 -12.84 -3.10 8.36
C ARG A 156 -11.55 -3.66 8.99
N CYS A 157 -11.10 -3.09 10.12
CA CYS A 157 -9.92 -3.57 10.85
C CYS A 157 -10.28 -4.84 11.62
N VAL A 158 -11.40 -4.84 12.34
CA VAL A 158 -11.92 -6.05 13.01
C VAL A 158 -12.10 -7.20 12.02
N ASN A 159 -12.76 -6.98 10.87
CA ASN A 159 -12.95 -8.01 9.86
C ASN A 159 -11.61 -8.47 9.25
N SER A 160 -10.66 -7.56 8.99
CA SER A 160 -9.33 -7.95 8.52
C SER A 160 -8.57 -8.79 9.54
N THR A 161 -8.70 -8.47 10.84
CA THR A 161 -8.16 -9.29 11.94
C THR A 161 -8.79 -10.68 11.95
N LEU A 162 -10.12 -10.78 11.81
CA LEU A 162 -10.82 -12.07 11.72
C LEU A 162 -10.40 -12.88 10.49
N SER A 163 -10.34 -12.27 9.30
CA SER A 163 -9.90 -12.97 8.07
C SER A 163 -8.44 -13.43 8.14
N PHE A 164 -7.53 -12.64 8.73
CA PHE A 164 -6.15 -13.05 8.94
C PHE A 164 -6.06 -14.28 9.86
N LYS A 165 -6.84 -14.28 10.95
CA LYS A 165 -6.90 -15.39 11.89
C LYS A 165 -7.50 -16.65 11.26
N ALA A 166 -8.57 -16.51 10.49
CA ALA A 166 -9.18 -17.60 9.73
C ALA A 166 -8.17 -18.30 8.81
N GLY A 167 -7.47 -17.53 7.97
CA GLY A 167 -6.43 -18.07 7.08
C GLY A 167 -5.28 -18.71 7.83
N LEU A 168 -4.89 -18.17 9.00
CA LEU A 168 -3.86 -18.76 9.85
C LEU A 168 -4.30 -20.10 10.46
N THR A 169 -5.53 -20.19 10.94
CA THR A 169 -6.08 -21.44 11.49
C THR A 169 -6.29 -22.50 10.41
N GLU A 170 -6.70 -22.11 9.20
CA GLU A 170 -6.80 -23.01 8.05
C GLU A 170 -5.42 -23.56 7.64
N LEU A 171 -4.42 -22.68 7.46
CA LEU A 171 -3.05 -23.05 7.09
C LEU A 171 -2.38 -24.02 8.08
N TRP A 172 -2.71 -23.90 9.37
CA TRP A 172 -2.17 -24.75 10.43
C TRP A 172 -3.11 -25.88 10.87
N ALA A 173 -4.24 -26.08 10.16
CA ALA A 173 -5.27 -27.07 10.47
C ALA A 173 -5.79 -27.02 11.93
N ILE A 174 -5.79 -25.83 12.54
CA ILE A 174 -6.23 -25.62 13.92
C ILE A 174 -7.76 -25.53 13.92
N THR A 175 -8.42 -26.44 14.63
CA THR A 175 -9.88 -26.60 14.66
C THR A 175 -10.49 -26.57 16.06
N ASP A 176 -9.64 -26.66 17.09
CA ASP A 176 -9.96 -26.78 18.52
C ASP A 176 -9.62 -25.52 19.34
N LYS A 177 -8.78 -24.65 18.77
CA LYS A 177 -8.25 -23.40 19.33
C LYS A 177 -8.25 -22.32 18.25
N GLU A 178 -8.13 -21.04 18.62
CA GLU A 178 -8.68 -20.04 17.72
C GLU A 178 -8.00 -18.58 17.69
N PHE A 179 -7.11 -18.15 18.61
CA PHE A 179 -6.44 -16.79 18.69
C PHE A 179 -7.28 -15.46 18.88
N ASP A 180 -7.25 -14.81 20.06
CA ASP A 180 -8.12 -13.73 20.61
C ASP A 180 -7.65 -12.36 20.13
N HIS A 181 -8.49 -11.32 20.27
CA HIS A 181 -8.08 -9.96 19.86
C HIS A 181 -8.57 -8.85 20.80
N ALA A 182 -7.71 -7.84 21.01
CA ALA A 182 -8.05 -6.63 21.74
C ALA A 182 -8.37 -5.47 20.78
N VAL A 183 -9.42 -4.70 21.07
CA VAL A 183 -9.70 -3.44 20.37
C VAL A 183 -8.97 -2.30 21.10
N ASN A 184 -8.07 -1.60 20.42
CA ASN A 184 -7.27 -0.52 21.01
C ASN A 184 -7.18 0.68 20.05
N ASP A 185 -8.14 1.60 20.15
CA ASP A 185 -8.16 2.81 19.33
C ASP A 185 -7.08 3.84 19.72
N ALA A 186 -6.66 3.89 20.99
CA ALA A 186 -5.56 4.77 21.39
C ALA A 186 -4.27 4.43 20.63
N LEU A 187 -3.98 3.13 20.50
CA LEU A 187 -2.80 2.63 19.80
C LEU A 187 -2.97 2.55 18.27
N MET A 188 -4.15 2.15 17.77
CA MET A 188 -4.35 1.90 16.33
C MET A 188 -5.00 3.08 15.57
N ARG A 189 -5.51 4.08 16.30
CA ARG A 189 -6.18 5.29 15.77
C ARG A 189 -5.74 6.58 16.50
N PHE A 190 -4.51 6.62 17.04
CA PHE A 190 -3.87 7.83 17.60
C PHE A 190 -4.09 9.10 16.75
N PHE A 191 -4.12 8.95 15.43
CA PHE A 191 -4.29 10.01 14.44
C PHE A 191 -5.67 10.69 14.42
N ASP A 192 -6.67 10.10 15.09
CA ASP A 192 -8.00 10.71 15.32
C ASP A 192 -8.04 11.51 16.62
N HIS A 193 -7.08 11.28 17.53
CA HIS A 193 -6.95 11.97 18.82
C HIS A 193 -5.93 13.12 18.77
N CYS A 194 -4.98 13.09 17.84
CA CYS A 194 -3.97 14.14 17.67
C CYS A 194 -4.52 15.40 16.97
N THR A 195 -5.04 16.36 17.73
CA THR A 195 -5.78 17.53 17.20
C THR A 195 -4.94 18.51 16.35
N ARG A 196 -3.62 18.57 16.54
CA ARG A 196 -2.70 19.42 15.75
C ARG A 196 -2.27 18.80 14.41
N GLY A 197 -2.44 17.50 14.21
CA GLY A 197 -2.00 16.80 13.01
C GLY A 197 -2.98 16.97 11.83
N GLY A 198 -2.45 17.06 10.61
CA GLY A 198 -3.29 16.98 9.41
C GLY A 198 -3.67 18.29 8.73
N GLN A 199 -2.81 19.32 8.78
CA GLN A 199 -2.92 20.45 7.85
C GLN A 199 -2.82 19.94 6.40
N VAL A 200 -3.80 20.30 5.56
CA VAL A 200 -3.81 19.94 4.14
C VAL A 200 -3.40 21.18 3.36
N GLN A 201 -2.22 21.15 2.74
CA GLN A 201 -1.94 22.09 1.65
C GLN A 201 -2.81 21.69 0.45
N THR A 202 -3.55 22.66 -0.09
CA THR A 202 -4.22 22.51 -1.38
C THR A 202 -3.16 22.42 -2.46
N GLY A 203 -3.13 21.29 -3.18
CA GLY A 203 -2.35 21.21 -4.42
C GLY A 203 -2.87 22.22 -5.45
N THR A 204 -2.01 22.61 -6.38
CA THR A 204 -2.42 23.33 -7.59
C THR A 204 -3.43 22.50 -8.39
N ARG A 205 -4.42 23.16 -8.98
CA ARG A 205 -5.42 22.54 -9.86
C ARG A 205 -4.74 21.78 -11.00
N ASN A 206 -5.17 20.55 -11.27
CA ASN A 206 -4.62 19.75 -12.36
C ASN A 206 -5.38 20.05 -13.66
N GLU A 207 -5.21 21.27 -14.18
CA GLU A 207 -6.02 21.79 -15.30
C GLU A 207 -6.02 20.85 -16.50
N GLU A 208 -4.85 20.36 -16.93
CA GLU A 208 -4.70 19.38 -18.02
C GLU A 208 -5.57 18.11 -17.82
N VAL A 209 -5.58 17.54 -16.61
CA VAL A 209 -6.38 16.33 -16.32
C VAL A 209 -7.87 16.66 -16.33
N THR A 210 -8.27 17.80 -15.77
CA THR A 210 -9.69 18.22 -15.77
C THR A 210 -10.20 18.54 -17.18
N GLU A 211 -9.38 19.16 -18.03
CA GLU A 211 -9.69 19.46 -19.42
C GLU A 211 -9.76 18.19 -20.27
N LYS A 212 -8.79 17.27 -20.16
CA LYS A 212 -8.85 15.96 -20.85
C LYS A 212 -10.10 15.17 -20.47
N ILE A 213 -10.50 15.17 -19.19
CA ILE A 213 -11.74 14.53 -18.74
C ILE A 213 -12.96 15.22 -19.37
N ALA A 214 -12.99 16.56 -19.38
CA ALA A 214 -14.08 17.32 -19.98
C ALA A 214 -14.21 17.08 -21.49
N ASP A 215 -13.09 16.99 -22.21
CA ASP A 215 -13.01 16.64 -23.63
C ASP A 215 -13.50 15.22 -23.91
N ARG A 216 -12.98 14.22 -23.16
CA ARG A 216 -13.37 12.81 -23.26
C ARG A 216 -14.89 12.63 -23.00
N LEU A 217 -15.46 13.39 -22.07
CA LEU A 217 -16.89 13.38 -21.76
C LEU A 217 -17.73 14.28 -22.69
N ARG A 218 -17.13 15.22 -23.42
CA ARG A 218 -17.78 16.32 -24.16
C ARG A 218 -18.71 17.14 -23.26
N VAL A 219 -18.14 17.71 -22.19
CA VAL A 219 -18.77 18.71 -21.31
C VAL A 219 -17.94 20.00 -21.26
N PRO A 220 -18.51 21.16 -20.89
CA PRO A 220 -17.75 22.41 -20.73
C PRO A 220 -16.66 22.29 -19.66
N TYR A 221 -15.47 22.87 -19.90
CA TYR A 221 -14.28 22.69 -19.03
C TYR A 221 -14.47 23.21 -17.60
N ASN A 222 -15.34 24.20 -17.39
CA ASN A 222 -15.71 24.69 -16.06
C ASN A 222 -16.63 23.74 -15.27
N THR A 223 -17.02 22.60 -15.84
CA THR A 223 -17.90 21.62 -15.20
C THR A 223 -17.13 20.53 -14.45
N ILE A 224 -15.86 20.31 -14.78
CA ILE A 224 -14.99 19.31 -14.12
C ILE A 224 -14.03 20.03 -13.17
N ASP A 225 -14.15 19.71 -11.89
CA ASP A 225 -13.22 20.15 -10.84
C ASP A 225 -12.27 19.00 -10.40
N ASP A 226 -11.25 19.33 -9.60
CA ASP A 226 -10.29 18.34 -9.08
C ASP A 226 -10.98 17.28 -8.19
N ASP A 227 -12.10 17.63 -7.56
CA ASP A 227 -12.88 16.73 -6.70
C ASP A 227 -13.61 15.66 -7.53
N MET A 228 -14.08 16.00 -8.74
CA MET A 228 -14.63 15.09 -9.76
C MET A 228 -13.53 14.26 -10.45
N ALA A 229 -12.36 14.84 -10.75
CA ALA A 229 -11.22 14.07 -11.25
C ALA A 229 -10.75 13.02 -10.23
N GLU A 230 -10.63 13.39 -8.94
CA GLU A 230 -10.36 12.44 -7.84
C GLU A 230 -11.46 11.37 -7.75
N ALA A 231 -12.73 11.72 -7.98
CA ALA A 231 -13.84 10.77 -7.96
C ALA A 231 -13.79 9.74 -9.10
N ALA A 232 -13.48 10.19 -10.32
CA ALA A 232 -13.34 9.33 -11.51
C ALA A 232 -12.18 8.33 -11.32
N PHE A 233 -11.03 8.83 -10.86
CA PHE A 233 -9.85 8.03 -10.58
C PHE A 233 -10.13 6.98 -9.49
N TYR A 234 -10.85 7.39 -8.43
CA TYR A 234 -11.28 6.46 -7.40
C TYR A 234 -12.34 5.46 -7.87
N LEU A 235 -13.28 5.80 -8.75
CA LEU A 235 -14.26 4.83 -9.29
C LEU A 235 -13.53 3.67 -9.97
N CYS A 236 -12.60 3.99 -10.87
CA CYS A 236 -11.71 3.01 -11.47
C CYS A 236 -10.98 2.16 -10.42
N ALA A 237 -10.30 2.80 -9.45
CA ALA A 237 -9.53 2.10 -8.42
C ALA A 237 -10.38 1.17 -7.53
N TYR A 238 -11.56 1.61 -7.09
CA TYR A 238 -12.44 0.81 -6.23
C TYR A 238 -13.11 -0.32 -7.02
N GLU A 239 -13.55 -0.11 -8.27
CA GLU A 239 -14.11 -1.21 -9.07
C GLU A 239 -13.08 -2.29 -9.37
N PHE A 240 -11.85 -1.89 -9.71
CA PHE A 240 -10.76 -2.84 -9.88
C PHE A 240 -10.43 -3.58 -8.57
N ALA A 241 -10.28 -2.87 -7.45
CA ALA A 241 -9.92 -3.48 -6.18
C ALA A 241 -11.00 -4.37 -5.57
N ILE A 242 -12.29 -4.01 -5.72
CA ILE A 242 -13.42 -4.70 -5.06
C ILE A 242 -14.04 -5.77 -5.96
N LYS A 243 -14.17 -5.49 -7.27
CA LYS A 243 -14.89 -6.35 -8.21
C LYS A 243 -13.96 -7.10 -9.17
N THR A 244 -12.68 -6.76 -9.21
CA THR A 244 -11.72 -7.29 -10.18
C THR A 244 -12.14 -6.96 -11.63
N VAL A 245 -12.60 -5.73 -11.86
CA VAL A 245 -13.07 -5.25 -13.18
C VAL A 245 -12.23 -4.07 -13.65
N ASN A 246 -11.72 -4.14 -14.89
CA ASN A 246 -11.18 -2.99 -15.61
C ASN A 246 -12.33 -2.06 -16.04
N SER A 247 -12.70 -1.15 -15.15
CA SER A 247 -13.89 -0.31 -15.31
C SER A 247 -13.78 0.66 -16.49
N PRO A 248 -14.86 0.96 -17.22
CA PRO A 248 -14.94 2.08 -18.16
C PRO A 248 -14.47 3.42 -17.56
N TRP A 249 -14.62 3.64 -16.25
CA TRP A 249 -14.11 4.82 -15.55
C TRP A 249 -12.58 4.97 -15.64
N CYS A 250 -11.85 3.87 -15.88
CA CYS A 250 -10.40 3.90 -16.10
C CYS A 250 -10.01 4.54 -17.43
N GLN A 251 -10.88 4.51 -18.44
CA GLN A 251 -10.63 5.08 -19.78
C GLN A 251 -10.64 6.63 -19.79
N LEU A 252 -10.97 7.26 -18.66
CA LEU A 252 -10.85 8.70 -18.47
C LEU A 252 -9.41 9.18 -18.24
N PHE A 253 -8.46 8.27 -18.03
CA PHE A 253 -7.07 8.58 -17.67
C PHE A 253 -6.09 7.79 -18.54
N ASP A 254 -5.05 8.46 -19.04
CA ASP A 254 -3.85 7.79 -19.53
C ASP A 254 -2.79 7.61 -18.42
N GLU A 255 -1.64 7.03 -18.74
CA GLU A 255 -0.56 6.79 -17.76
C GLU A 255 0.04 8.10 -17.20
N VAL A 256 0.05 9.19 -17.98
CA VAL A 256 0.53 10.50 -17.51
C VAL A 256 -0.50 11.11 -16.55
N ASP A 257 -1.78 11.08 -16.92
CA ASP A 257 -2.87 11.52 -16.04
C ASP A 257 -2.84 10.74 -14.71
N ALA A 258 -2.63 9.42 -14.75
CA ALA A 258 -2.54 8.58 -13.57
C ALA A 258 -1.33 8.90 -12.67
N GLN A 259 -0.18 9.25 -13.26
CA GLN A 259 0.99 9.73 -12.49
C GLN A 259 0.71 11.06 -11.78
N VAL A 260 0.00 11.99 -12.45
CA VAL A 260 -0.44 13.26 -11.86
C VAL A 260 -1.44 13.02 -10.72
N MET A 261 -2.41 12.12 -10.90
CA MET A 261 -3.36 11.74 -9.85
C MET A 261 -2.71 11.01 -8.68
N GLU A 262 -1.71 10.17 -8.92
CA GLU A 262 -0.86 9.55 -7.88
C GLU A 262 -0.14 10.64 -7.07
N TYR A 263 0.56 11.54 -7.75
CA TYR A 263 1.36 12.59 -7.12
C TYR A 263 0.50 13.54 -6.28
N ALA A 264 -0.65 13.98 -6.78
CA ALA A 264 -1.58 14.83 -6.03
C ALA A 264 -2.12 14.14 -4.76
N ASN A 265 -2.41 12.83 -4.83
CA ASN A 265 -2.83 12.04 -3.67
C ASN A 265 -1.68 11.82 -2.68
N ASP A 266 -0.46 11.59 -3.16
CA ASP A 266 0.72 11.42 -2.31
C ASP A 266 1.11 12.72 -1.61
N LEU A 267 1.10 13.86 -2.30
CA LEU A 267 1.33 15.19 -1.72
C LEU A 267 0.34 15.48 -0.58
N LYS A 268 -0.93 15.13 -0.79
CA LYS A 268 -2.01 15.21 0.22
C LYS A 268 -1.74 14.31 1.44
N GLN A 269 -1.14 13.14 1.26
CA GLN A 269 -0.73 12.28 2.39
C GLN A 269 0.56 12.77 3.05
N PHE A 270 1.52 13.28 2.29
CA PHE A 270 2.78 13.87 2.77
C PHE A 270 2.52 15.01 3.75
N TRP A 271 1.68 15.98 3.38
CA TRP A 271 1.34 17.12 4.24
C TRP A 271 0.41 16.76 5.40
N LYS A 272 -0.48 15.76 5.23
CA LYS A 272 -1.47 15.41 6.25
C LYS A 272 -0.99 14.38 7.30
N ARG A 273 -0.13 13.44 6.90
CA ARG A 273 0.22 12.23 7.68
C ARG A 273 1.68 11.80 7.53
N GLY A 274 2.45 12.39 6.61
CA GLY A 274 3.87 12.15 6.41
C GLY A 274 4.74 13.36 6.76
N TYR A 275 5.87 13.51 6.05
CA TYR A 275 6.95 14.45 6.36
C TYR A 275 6.63 15.96 6.30
N GLY A 276 5.44 16.38 5.86
CA GLY A 276 5.14 17.81 5.71
C GLY A 276 5.19 18.61 7.02
N TYR A 277 4.89 17.98 8.16
CA TYR A 277 5.04 18.59 9.48
C TYR A 277 5.49 17.53 10.49
N ASP A 278 6.41 17.89 11.38
CA ASP A 278 7.00 17.01 12.42
C ASP A 278 5.93 16.32 13.30
N ILE A 279 4.87 17.04 13.66
CA ILE A 279 3.72 16.50 14.40
C ILE A 279 3.00 15.35 13.69
N ASN A 280 3.07 15.27 12.35
CA ASN A 280 2.37 14.21 11.62
C ASN A 280 3.00 12.83 11.90
N SER A 281 4.33 12.71 11.79
CA SER A 281 5.06 11.49 12.12
C SER A 281 5.02 11.23 13.62
N LYS A 282 5.31 12.25 14.44
CA LYS A 282 5.29 12.16 15.91
C LYS A 282 3.93 11.83 16.51
N SER A 283 2.82 12.05 15.79
CA SER A 283 1.51 11.53 16.23
C SER A 283 1.54 10.00 16.48
N SER A 284 2.51 9.27 15.91
CA SER A 284 2.73 7.85 16.17
C SER A 284 3.68 7.49 17.32
N CYS A 285 4.15 8.44 18.15
CA CYS A 285 5.02 8.14 19.30
C CYS A 285 4.49 6.97 20.15
N ILE A 286 3.17 6.93 20.41
CA ILE A 286 2.53 5.86 21.18
C ILE A 286 2.69 4.46 20.54
N LEU A 287 2.60 4.36 19.21
CA LEU A 287 2.79 3.11 18.49
C LEU A 287 4.27 2.75 18.36
N PHE A 288 5.14 3.73 18.14
CA PHE A 288 6.58 3.56 18.16
C PHE A 288 7.07 2.99 19.50
N HIS A 289 6.60 3.52 20.64
CA HIS A 289 6.95 3.01 21.96
C HIS A 289 6.37 1.64 22.26
N ASP A 290 5.12 1.34 21.87
CA ASP A 290 4.56 -0.02 22.02
C ASP A 290 5.39 -1.07 21.25
N VAL A 291 5.80 -0.74 20.03
CA VAL A 291 6.69 -1.58 19.20
C VAL A 291 8.03 -1.81 19.90
N PHE A 292 8.76 -0.75 20.28
CA PHE A 292 10.08 -0.90 20.90
C PHE A 292 10.00 -1.51 22.31
N SER A 293 8.91 -1.31 23.05
CA SER A 293 8.66 -1.98 24.33
C SER A 293 8.52 -3.51 24.15
N ARG A 294 7.76 -3.96 23.13
CA ARG A 294 7.65 -5.38 22.76
C ARG A 294 8.99 -5.98 22.34
N LEU A 295 9.71 -5.29 21.46
CA LEU A 295 11.03 -5.70 20.96
C LEU A 295 12.04 -5.81 22.12
N ASN A 296 12.07 -4.84 23.03
CA ASN A 296 12.92 -4.87 24.23
C ASN A 296 12.57 -6.04 25.15
N ARG A 297 11.29 -6.21 25.50
CA ARG A 297 10.86 -7.33 26.36
C ARG A 297 11.22 -8.69 25.75
N ALA A 298 10.96 -8.90 24.46
CA ALA A 298 11.32 -10.16 23.81
C ALA A 298 12.84 -10.38 23.77
N ALA A 299 13.62 -9.32 23.54
CA ALA A 299 15.09 -9.38 23.60
C ALA A 299 15.62 -9.71 25.00
N ASP A 300 15.00 -9.16 26.06
CA ASP A 300 15.40 -9.38 27.45
C ASP A 300 14.96 -10.78 27.95
N GLU A 301 13.77 -11.24 27.57
CA GLU A 301 13.29 -12.62 27.77
C GLU A 301 14.28 -13.62 27.12
N ASN A 302 14.62 -13.43 25.84
CA ASN A 302 15.55 -14.28 25.11
C ASN A 302 16.98 -14.26 25.72
N LYS A 303 17.54 -13.07 26.02
CA LYS A 303 18.85 -12.93 26.68
C LYS A 303 18.89 -13.63 28.06
N SER A 304 17.76 -13.69 28.75
CA SER A 304 17.62 -14.36 30.06
C SER A 304 17.38 -15.87 29.97
N GLY A 305 17.32 -16.44 28.76
CA GLY A 305 16.96 -17.84 28.53
C GLY A 305 15.50 -18.18 28.85
N GLN A 306 14.63 -17.18 28.93
CA GLN A 306 13.19 -17.35 29.18
C GLN A 306 12.45 -17.59 27.86
N GLN A 307 11.31 -18.28 27.94
CA GLN A 307 10.42 -18.40 26.79
C GLN A 307 9.78 -17.04 26.48
N VAL A 308 9.93 -16.58 25.24
CA VAL A 308 9.36 -15.32 24.77
C VAL A 308 7.84 -15.35 24.87
N THR A 309 7.26 -14.39 25.60
CA THR A 309 5.83 -14.42 26.00
C THR A 309 4.89 -14.00 24.87
N GLU A 310 5.33 -13.08 24.02
CA GLU A 310 4.62 -12.60 22.83
C GLU A 310 5.50 -12.83 21.59
N ALA A 311 5.63 -14.09 21.14
CA ALA A 311 6.45 -14.44 19.97
C ALA A 311 5.94 -13.79 18.67
N VAL A 312 4.63 -13.52 18.56
CA VAL A 312 4.06 -12.76 17.45
C VAL A 312 3.04 -11.74 17.97
N THR A 313 3.16 -10.48 17.54
CA THR A 313 2.10 -9.46 17.69
C THR A 313 1.58 -9.07 16.31
N VAL A 314 0.25 -9.06 16.13
CA VAL A 314 -0.42 -8.64 14.88
C VAL A 314 -1.34 -7.45 15.19
N GLN A 315 -1.03 -6.28 14.64
CA GLN A 315 -1.68 -5.01 14.93
C GLN A 315 -2.38 -4.49 13.67
N VAL A 316 -3.71 -4.52 13.63
CA VAL A 316 -4.48 -4.14 12.44
C VAL A 316 -5.06 -2.72 12.53
N GLY A 317 -4.65 -1.86 11.61
CA GLY A 317 -5.00 -0.45 11.56
C GLY A 317 -5.31 0.07 10.16
N HIS A 318 -4.88 1.30 9.88
CA HIS A 318 -5.20 2.08 8.69
C HIS A 318 -3.92 2.52 7.95
N ALA A 319 -4.07 3.07 6.74
CA ALA A 319 -2.95 3.77 6.09
C ALA A 319 -2.47 4.92 6.97
N GLU A 320 -3.41 5.60 7.65
CA GLU A 320 -3.18 6.66 8.62
C GLU A 320 -2.58 6.17 9.95
N THR A 321 -2.55 4.86 10.23
CA THR A 321 -1.77 4.27 11.33
C THR A 321 -0.33 4.01 10.90
N LEU A 322 -0.16 3.42 9.72
CA LEU A 322 1.13 2.94 9.24
C LEU A 322 2.02 4.07 8.68
N LEU A 323 1.43 5.04 7.98
CA LEU A 323 2.18 6.13 7.36
C LEU A 323 2.95 7.00 8.36
N PRO A 324 2.34 7.53 9.45
CA PRO A 324 3.07 8.27 10.48
C PRO A 324 4.25 7.49 11.08
N LEU A 325 4.09 6.19 11.32
CA LEU A 325 5.14 5.35 11.88
C LEU A 325 6.30 5.15 10.89
N LEU A 326 5.99 4.87 9.62
CA LEU A 326 7.03 4.75 8.58
C LEU A 326 7.84 6.04 8.43
N THR A 327 7.19 7.21 8.51
CA THR A 327 7.88 8.50 8.42
C THR A 327 8.59 8.89 9.72
N LEU A 328 8.10 8.45 10.89
CA LEU A 328 8.80 8.61 12.17
C LEU A 328 10.10 7.78 12.23
N LEU A 329 10.08 6.58 11.63
CA LEU A 329 11.28 5.77 11.40
C LEU A 329 12.18 6.29 10.27
N GLY A 330 11.78 7.35 9.57
CA GLY A 330 12.56 7.99 8.50
C GLY A 330 12.54 7.26 7.15
N PHE A 331 11.71 6.21 6.98
CA PHE A 331 11.63 5.48 5.70
C PHE A 331 10.99 6.34 4.60
N PHE A 332 11.45 6.19 3.36
CA PHE A 332 10.92 6.91 2.19
C PHE A 332 10.94 8.45 2.33
N LYS A 333 11.97 8.98 3.00
CA LYS A 333 12.25 10.42 3.01
C LYS A 333 12.90 10.81 1.68
N ASP A 334 12.25 11.71 0.95
CA ASP A 334 12.72 12.14 -0.36
C ASP A 334 14.05 12.91 -0.27
N ASN A 335 15.02 12.44 -1.05
CA ASN A 335 16.33 13.07 -1.24
C ASN A 335 16.41 13.64 -2.66
N THR A 336 17.08 12.95 -3.59
CA THR A 336 17.24 13.36 -5.00
C THR A 336 16.19 12.76 -5.94
N GLN A 337 15.43 11.78 -5.49
CA GLN A 337 14.35 11.12 -6.24
C GLN A 337 13.13 10.91 -5.33
N ARG A 338 11.93 10.90 -5.92
CA ARG A 338 10.66 10.67 -5.21
C ARG A 338 10.54 9.21 -4.77
N SER A 339 10.86 8.98 -3.51
CA SER A 339 10.69 7.73 -2.76
C SER A 339 9.32 7.64 -2.07
N PHE A 340 8.74 8.78 -1.68
CA PHE A 340 7.42 8.87 -1.06
C PHE A 340 6.34 8.60 -2.10
N ARG A 341 5.91 7.33 -2.18
CA ARG A 341 4.88 6.85 -3.11
C ARG A 341 3.91 5.91 -2.42
N THR A 342 2.72 6.40 -2.05
CA THR A 342 1.79 5.60 -1.21
C THR A 342 1.14 4.43 -1.96
N SER A 343 1.25 4.39 -3.29
CA SER A 343 0.97 3.23 -4.14
C SER A 343 1.86 2.03 -3.83
N HIS A 344 3.15 2.28 -3.60
CA HIS A 344 4.15 1.26 -3.26
C HIS A 344 4.25 1.00 -1.76
N MET A 345 4.08 2.04 -0.95
CA MET A 345 4.21 1.94 0.50
C MET A 345 2.95 1.37 1.17
N LEU A 346 1.76 1.77 0.71
CA LEU A 346 0.50 1.63 1.45
C LEU A 346 -0.70 1.15 0.60
N PRO A 347 -0.60 0.09 -0.23
CA PRO A 347 -1.78 -0.55 -0.83
C PRO A 347 -2.75 -1.09 0.24
N TYR A 348 -3.90 -1.65 -0.16
CA TYR A 348 -4.69 -2.45 0.78
C TYR A 348 -3.87 -3.63 1.31
N ALA A 349 -4.14 -4.09 2.54
CA ALA A 349 -3.36 -5.13 3.23
C ALA A 349 -1.86 -4.83 3.46
N ALA A 350 -1.39 -3.59 3.18
CA ALA A 350 -0.01 -3.19 3.40
C ALA A 350 0.47 -3.50 4.83
N ASN A 351 1.68 -4.03 4.97
CA ASN A 351 2.22 -4.52 6.23
C ASN A 351 3.66 -4.03 6.47
N LEU A 352 3.94 -3.59 7.69
CA LEU A 352 5.31 -3.47 8.20
C LEU A 352 5.56 -4.61 9.17
N LEU A 353 6.56 -5.43 8.86
CA LEU A 353 7.02 -6.53 9.69
C LEU A 353 8.36 -6.15 10.34
N LEU A 354 8.47 -6.36 11.63
CA LEU A 354 9.68 -6.15 12.43
C LEU A 354 10.05 -7.49 13.09
N VAL A 355 11.14 -8.10 12.63
CA VAL A 355 11.54 -9.46 13.01
C VAL A 355 12.86 -9.42 13.78
N LEU A 356 12.84 -9.88 15.04
CA LEU A 356 14.04 -10.08 15.83
C LEU A 356 14.60 -11.48 15.62
N TYR A 357 15.91 -11.52 15.37
CA TYR A 357 16.71 -12.72 15.22
C TYR A 357 17.75 -12.79 16.33
N ASP A 358 17.98 -13.98 16.88
CA ASP A 358 19.15 -14.30 17.67
C ASP A 358 20.16 -14.98 16.75
N CYS A 359 21.32 -14.37 16.56
CA CYS A 359 22.42 -14.89 15.75
C CYS A 359 23.53 -15.53 16.61
N GLY A 360 23.26 -15.87 17.87
CA GLY A 360 24.18 -16.49 18.80
C GLY A 360 25.11 -15.49 19.49
N ALA A 361 25.68 -15.91 20.63
CA ALA A 361 26.59 -15.10 21.46
C ALA A 361 26.06 -13.69 21.82
N GLY A 362 24.72 -13.52 21.89
CA GLY A 362 24.07 -12.25 22.19
C GLY A 362 23.96 -11.28 20.99
N ASP A 363 24.31 -11.69 19.77
CA ASP A 363 24.10 -10.86 18.57
C ASP A 363 22.62 -10.86 18.14
N LEU A 364 21.84 -9.97 18.76
CA LEU A 364 20.45 -9.74 18.35
C LEU A 364 20.38 -8.79 17.16
N ARG A 365 19.58 -9.15 16.15
CA ARG A 365 19.39 -8.36 14.91
C ARG A 365 17.93 -8.10 14.63
N LEU A 366 17.64 -6.98 13.97
CA LEU A 366 16.28 -6.58 13.60
C LEU A 366 16.18 -6.41 12.09
N GLN A 367 15.27 -7.15 11.45
CA GLN A 367 14.86 -6.92 10.07
C GLN A 367 13.58 -6.09 10.04
N ALA A 368 13.52 -5.08 9.18
CA ALA A 368 12.28 -4.45 8.77
C ALA A 368 11.90 -4.91 7.36
N LEU A 369 10.64 -5.27 7.15
CA LEU A 369 10.08 -5.55 5.83
C LEU A 369 8.81 -4.70 5.64
N LEU A 370 8.71 -3.99 4.52
CA LEU A 370 7.46 -3.33 4.11
C LEU A 370 6.88 -4.08 2.91
N ASN A 371 5.62 -4.50 3.02
CA ASN A 371 4.92 -5.28 2.00
C ASN A 371 5.75 -6.51 1.58
N GLU A 372 6.23 -7.24 2.60
CA GLU A 372 7.13 -8.39 2.51
C GLU A 372 8.51 -8.13 1.87
N LYS A 373 8.89 -6.88 1.59
CA LYS A 373 10.22 -6.55 1.02
C LYS A 373 11.13 -5.94 2.09
N PRO A 374 12.37 -6.42 2.27
CA PRO A 374 13.32 -5.82 3.22
C PRO A 374 13.52 -4.33 2.97
N VAL A 375 13.47 -3.52 4.04
CA VAL A 375 13.74 -2.07 4.01
C VAL A 375 14.89 -1.74 4.96
N THR A 376 15.87 -0.99 4.48
CA THR A 376 17.03 -0.58 5.27
C THR A 376 16.65 0.57 6.20
N PHE A 377 16.94 0.44 7.49
CA PHE A 377 16.80 1.53 8.46
C PHE A 377 17.69 2.73 8.05
N PRO A 378 17.12 3.95 7.88
CA PRO A 378 17.89 5.14 7.56
C PRO A 378 18.95 5.42 8.63
N GLY A 379 20.15 5.82 8.20
CA GLY A 379 21.31 6.01 9.08
C GLY A 379 22.13 4.74 9.35
N LEU A 380 21.63 3.55 8.97
CA LEU A 380 22.30 2.25 9.19
C LEU A 380 22.71 1.54 7.88
N SER A 381 22.80 2.29 6.77
CA SER A 381 23.17 1.79 5.43
C SER A 381 24.56 1.18 5.34
N ASP A 382 25.49 1.67 6.15
CA ASP A 382 26.93 1.48 5.94
C ASP A 382 27.43 0.08 6.38
N GLN A 383 26.52 -0.78 6.84
CA GLN A 383 26.81 -2.17 7.28
C GLN A 383 26.47 -3.23 6.22
N GLN A 384 26.05 -2.84 5.00
CA GLN A 384 25.54 -3.72 3.91
C GLN A 384 24.40 -4.70 4.28
N ALA A 385 23.93 -4.71 5.53
CA ALA A 385 22.98 -5.68 6.05
C ALA A 385 21.57 -5.08 6.11
N SER A 386 20.60 -5.79 5.51
CA SER A 386 19.16 -5.60 5.75
C SER A 386 18.73 -5.93 7.20
N MET A 387 19.68 -6.41 8.02
CA MET A 387 19.53 -6.82 9.41
C MET A 387 20.68 -6.23 10.26
N PRO A 388 20.62 -4.94 10.63
CA PRO A 388 21.51 -4.34 11.60
C PRO A 388 21.35 -4.96 12.99
N ARG A 389 22.36 -4.79 13.85
CA ARG A 389 22.28 -5.16 15.27
C ARG A 389 21.16 -4.35 15.94
N TYR A 390 20.34 -4.99 16.77
CA TYR A 390 19.20 -4.34 17.43
C TYR A 390 19.64 -3.17 18.32
N GLU A 391 20.79 -3.29 18.99
CA GLU A 391 21.39 -2.20 19.78
C GLU A 391 21.74 -0.96 18.92
N HIS A 392 22.20 -1.14 17.66
CA HIS A 392 22.43 -0.02 16.75
C HIS A 392 21.12 0.65 16.31
N VAL A 393 20.04 -0.12 16.14
CA VAL A 393 18.71 0.45 15.84
C VAL A 393 18.20 1.28 17.01
N LYS A 394 18.38 0.81 18.25
CA LYS A 394 18.03 1.59 19.44
C LYS A 394 18.84 2.88 19.57
N GLU A 395 20.14 2.85 19.30
CA GLU A 395 20.96 4.06 19.32
C GLU A 395 20.55 5.05 18.21
N ASN A 396 20.27 4.55 16.99
CA ASN A 396 19.80 5.37 15.87
C ASN A 396 18.46 6.10 16.12
N TYR A 397 17.61 5.53 17.00
CA TYR A 397 16.34 6.14 17.40
C TYR A 397 16.32 6.60 18.87
N ARG A 398 17.49 6.80 19.50
CA ARG A 398 17.62 7.09 20.94
C ARG A 398 16.83 8.33 21.37
N GLU A 399 16.88 9.40 20.60
CA GLU A 399 16.13 10.63 20.89
C GLU A 399 14.61 10.40 20.93
N LEU A 400 14.09 9.59 20.00
CA LEU A 400 12.68 9.21 19.98
C LEU A 400 12.32 8.30 21.15
N LEU A 401 13.17 7.32 21.46
CA LEU A 401 13.00 6.39 22.59
C LEU A 401 13.04 7.09 23.95
N GLN A 402 13.67 8.27 24.05
CA GLN A 402 13.77 9.03 25.30
C GLN A 402 12.79 10.23 25.38
N GLY A 403 12.35 10.80 24.24
CA GLY A 403 11.62 12.07 24.22
C GLY A 403 10.39 12.17 23.32
N CYS A 404 10.05 11.16 22.50
CA CYS A 404 8.83 11.18 21.70
C CYS A 404 7.61 10.88 22.58
N ASP A 405 6.88 11.89 23.05
CA ASP A 405 5.63 11.67 23.82
C ASP A 405 4.38 12.08 23.04
N PHE A 406 3.40 11.19 22.98
CA PHE A 406 2.16 11.43 22.24
C PHE A 406 1.30 12.54 22.85
N GLU A 407 1.19 12.60 24.18
CA GLU A 407 0.31 13.55 24.85
C GLU A 407 0.85 14.99 24.74
N THR A 408 2.16 15.13 24.87
CA THR A 408 2.91 16.40 24.73
C THR A 408 2.91 16.90 23.29
N GLU A 409 3.27 16.06 22.32
CA GLU A 409 3.33 16.46 20.91
C GLU A 409 1.95 16.84 20.37
N CYS A 410 0.93 16.02 20.68
CA CYS A 410 -0.46 16.29 20.30
C CYS A 410 -1.19 17.30 21.19
N GLN A 411 -0.52 17.81 22.25
CA GLN A 411 -1.03 18.80 23.21
C GLN A 411 -2.40 18.43 23.81
N LEU A 412 -2.57 17.16 24.20
CA LEU A 412 -3.82 16.67 24.79
C LEU A 412 -4.13 17.34 26.14
N PHE A 413 -3.08 17.67 26.89
CA PHE A 413 -3.15 18.47 28.09
C PHE A 413 -2.44 19.80 27.86
N LYS A 414 -3.21 20.89 27.81
CA LYS A 414 -2.63 22.21 28.08
C LYS A 414 -2.29 22.27 29.56
N SER A 415 -1.04 22.57 29.90
CA SER A 415 -0.73 23.11 31.22
C SER A 415 -1.65 24.31 31.48
N PRO A 416 -2.25 24.45 32.68
CA PRO A 416 -2.82 25.72 33.11
C PRO A 416 -1.75 26.81 32.97
N ALA A 417 -2.17 27.96 32.45
CA ALA A 417 -1.30 29.12 32.21
C ALA A 417 -0.92 29.83 33.53
#